data_AF-A0A4Y2MZW0-F1
#
_entry.id   AF-A0A4Y2MZW0-F1
#
_cell.length_a   1.000
_cell.length_b   1.000
_cell.length_c   1.000
_cell.angle_alpha   90.00
_cell.angle_beta   90.00
_cell.angle_gamma   90.00
#
_symmetry.space_group_name_H-M   'P 1'
#
loop_
_entity.id
_entity.type
_entity.pdbx_description
1 polymer ?
#
loop_
_entity_poly.entity_id
_entity_poly.type
_entity_poly.pdbx_seq_one_letter_code
_entity_poly.pdbx_strand_id
1 'polypeptide(L)'
;MASGKKKRRTEEENREFNQDWTESFAFICDTDGVPTCLICHDELSHNKKSNLERHSTTKHTQFAGKYPIGDARKKAVEELKKKKQPAKFHAK
;
A
#
# COMPACT_ATOMS: atom_id res chain seq x y z
N MET A 1 31.84 -15.56 28.32
CA MET A 1 30.41 -15.96 28.28
C MET A 1 29.58 -14.75 27.84
N ALA A 2 28.72 -14.95 26.83
CA ALA A 2 27.58 -14.12 26.39
C ALA A 2 27.81 -12.67 25.90
N SER A 3 28.09 -12.52 24.60
CA SER A 3 27.75 -11.32 23.83
C SER A 3 26.23 -11.15 23.81
N GLY A 4 25.72 -10.16 24.54
CA GLY A 4 24.32 -9.75 24.50
C GLY A 4 23.96 -9.18 23.11
N LYS A 5 23.42 -10.04 22.25
CA LYS A 5 22.76 -9.64 21.00
C LYS A 5 21.56 -8.75 21.37
N LYS A 6 21.74 -7.43 21.29
CA LYS A 6 20.63 -6.46 21.38
C LYS A 6 19.60 -6.83 20.31
N LYS A 7 18.47 -7.39 20.76
CA LYS A 7 17.29 -7.69 19.94
C LYS A 7 16.88 -6.39 19.23
N ARG A 8 16.64 -6.54 17.92
CA ARG A 8 16.40 -5.48 16.95
C ARG A 8 15.20 -4.63 17.38
N ARG A 9 15.43 -3.35 17.68
CA ARG A 9 14.41 -2.30 17.87
C ARG A 9 13.79 -1.88 16.54
N THR A 10 13.26 -2.81 15.75
CA THR A 10 12.70 -2.49 14.40
C THR A 10 11.30 -3.06 14.23
N GLU A 11 10.69 -3.57 15.30
CA GLU A 11 9.39 -4.25 15.27
C GLU A 11 8.23 -3.25 15.38
N GLU A 12 8.47 -2.09 15.99
CA GLU A 12 7.44 -1.09 16.29
C GLU A 12 7.17 -0.15 15.10
N GLU A 13 8.22 0.26 14.38
CA GLU A 13 8.12 1.11 13.18
C GLU A 13 7.45 0.41 11.99
N ASN A 14 7.16 -0.90 12.10
CA ASN A 14 6.59 -1.73 11.05
C ASN A 14 5.09 -2.03 11.24
N ARG A 15 4.44 -1.43 12.24
CA ARG A 15 2.98 -1.54 12.41
C ARG A 15 2.22 -0.38 11.80
N GLU A 16 2.83 0.78 11.66
CA GLU A 16 2.17 1.98 11.14
C GLU A 16 2.24 2.04 9.60
N PHE A 17 1.12 2.34 8.96
CA PHE A 17 1.04 2.43 7.51
C PHE A 17 1.68 3.74 7.06
N ASN A 18 2.76 3.66 6.26
CA ASN A 18 3.39 4.85 5.73
C ASN A 18 2.60 5.38 4.53
N GLN A 19 2.16 6.64 4.60
CA GLN A 19 1.38 7.27 3.52
C GLN A 19 2.14 7.31 2.19
N ASP A 20 3.48 7.35 2.20
CA ASP A 20 4.32 7.29 1.00
C ASP A 20 4.13 5.98 0.22
N TRP A 21 3.77 4.89 0.93
CA TRP A 21 3.44 3.61 0.29
C TRP A 21 2.17 3.69 -0.55
N THR A 22 1.29 4.65 -0.27
CA THR A 22 0.13 4.93 -1.11
C THR A 22 0.57 5.35 -2.49
N GLU A 23 1.41 6.38 -2.56
CA GLU A 23 1.87 6.96 -3.81
C GLU A 23 2.80 6.00 -4.56
N SER A 24 3.63 5.25 -3.82
CA SER A 24 4.60 4.32 -4.38
C SER A 24 4.02 2.97 -4.82
N PHE A 25 3.06 2.41 -4.09
CA PHE A 25 2.56 1.04 -4.32
C PHE A 25 1.06 0.93 -4.62
N ALA A 26 0.33 2.05 -4.66
CA ALA A 26 -1.12 2.08 -4.82
C ALA A 26 -1.88 1.33 -3.70
N PHE A 27 -1.42 1.47 -2.46
CA PHE A 27 -2.07 0.89 -1.28
C PHE A 27 -2.68 1.96 -0.39
N ILE A 28 -3.76 1.66 0.33
CA ILE A 28 -4.26 2.55 1.38
C ILE A 28 -4.47 1.77 2.67
N CYS A 29 -4.36 2.45 3.80
CA CYS A 29 -4.82 1.90 5.06
C CYS A 29 -6.35 2.03 5.12
N ASP A 30 -7.07 0.92 5.27
CA ASP A 30 -8.49 0.98 5.56
C ASP A 30 -8.73 1.35 7.05
N THR A 31 -10.00 1.56 7.41
CA THR A 31 -10.44 1.91 8.76
C THR A 31 -9.99 0.91 9.84
N ASP A 32 -9.79 -0.35 9.46
CA ASP A 32 -9.32 -1.44 10.33
C ASP A 32 -7.79 -1.48 10.48
N GLY A 33 -7.07 -0.54 9.87
CA GLY A 33 -5.59 -0.55 9.87
C GLY A 33 -4.99 -1.52 8.85
N VAL A 34 -5.81 -2.07 7.95
CA VAL A 34 -5.42 -3.10 6.99
C VAL A 34 -5.02 -2.46 5.65
N PRO A 35 -3.80 -2.71 5.15
CA PRO A 35 -3.39 -2.22 3.84
C PRO A 35 -4.18 -2.91 2.73
N THR A 36 -4.93 -2.11 1.97
CA THR A 36 -5.75 -2.54 0.85
C THR A 36 -5.21 -2.00 -0.46
N CYS A 37 -5.08 -2.86 -1.48
CA CYS A 37 -4.64 -2.45 -2.80
C CYS A 37 -5.73 -1.67 -3.54
N LEU A 38 -5.40 -0.54 -4.17
CA LEU A 38 -6.33 0.24 -4.96
C LEU A 38 -6.58 -0.30 -6.37
N ILE A 39 -5.78 -1.27 -6.83
CA ILE A 39 -5.87 -1.81 -8.19
C ILE A 39 -6.74 -3.07 -8.22
N CYS A 40 -6.53 -4.00 -7.27
CA CYS A 40 -7.32 -5.24 -7.17
C CYS A 40 -8.24 -5.33 -5.95
N HIS A 41 -8.14 -4.38 -5.01
CA HIS A 41 -8.89 -4.43 -3.74
C HIS A 41 -8.54 -5.62 -2.83
N ASP A 42 -7.40 -6.30 -3.06
CA ASP A 42 -6.87 -7.28 -2.11
C ASP A 42 -6.35 -6.59 -0.84
N GLU A 43 -6.65 -7.20 0.30
CA GLU A 43 -6.21 -6.79 1.63
C GLU A 43 -4.98 -7.59 2.05
N LEU A 44 -3.96 -6.93 2.59
CA LEU A 44 -2.76 -7.57 3.10
C LEU A 44 -2.81 -7.63 4.63
N SER A 45 -2.83 -8.84 5.19
CA SER A 45 -2.88 -9.06 6.65
C SER A 45 -1.67 -8.50 7.42
N HIS A 46 -0.60 -8.13 6.73
CA HIS A 46 0.59 -7.56 7.34
C HIS A 46 0.99 -6.26 6.67
N ASN A 47 1.04 -5.20 7.47
CA ASN A 47 1.45 -3.88 7.07
C ASN A 47 2.97 -3.74 6.92
N LYS A 48 3.53 -4.45 5.93
CA LYS A 48 4.97 -4.47 5.65
C LYS A 48 5.24 -3.97 4.25
N LYS A 49 6.17 -3.01 4.10
CA LYS A 49 6.65 -2.54 2.79
C LYS A 49 6.97 -3.68 1.82
N SER A 50 7.67 -4.72 2.29
CA SER A 50 8.03 -5.90 1.50
C SER A 50 6.80 -6.61 0.91
N ASN A 51 5.70 -6.67 1.66
CA ASN A 51 4.47 -7.31 1.22
C ASN A 51 3.77 -6.47 0.15
N LEU A 52 3.72 -5.15 0.35
CA LEU A 52 3.17 -4.18 -0.60
C LEU A 52 3.95 -4.18 -1.92
N GLU A 53 5.28 -4.14 -1.83
CA GLU A 53 6.19 -4.14 -2.98
C GLU A 53 6.07 -5.45 -3.77
N ARG A 54 6.10 -6.60 -3.09
CA ARG A 54 5.90 -7.89 -3.74
C ARG A 54 4.53 -7.97 -4.41
N HIS A 55 3.47 -7.52 -3.73
CA HIS A 55 2.14 -7.51 -4.30
C HIS A 55 2.08 -6.65 -5.57
N SER A 56 2.56 -5.40 -5.50
CA SER A 56 2.57 -4.47 -6.64
C SER A 56 3.36 -5.01 -7.84
N THR A 57 4.55 -5.56 -7.61
CA THR A 57 5.41 -6.07 -8.70
C THR A 57 4.91 -7.38 -9.30
N THR A 58 4.31 -8.27 -8.50
CA THR A 58 3.86 -9.59 -8.98
C THR A 58 2.44 -9.59 -9.53
N LYS A 59 1.48 -8.93 -8.85
CA LYS A 59 0.08 -8.85 -9.29
C LYS A 59 -0.16 -7.71 -10.28
N HIS A 60 0.62 -6.64 -10.19
CA HIS A 60 0.42 -5.41 -10.95
C HIS A 60 1.64 -5.02 -11.78
N THR A 61 2.33 -6.01 -12.35
CA THR A 61 3.49 -5.80 -13.23
C THR A 61 3.15 -4.92 -14.43
N GLN A 62 1.95 -5.08 -15.01
CA GLN A 62 1.48 -4.24 -16.12
C GLN A 62 1.24 -2.78 -15.68
N PHE A 63 0.72 -2.57 -14.47
CA PHE A 63 0.57 -1.22 -13.91
C PHE A 63 1.95 -0.60 -13.64
N ALA A 64 2.91 -1.38 -13.14
CA ALA A 64 4.27 -0.92 -12.95
C ALA A 64 4.98 -0.57 -14.26
N GLY A 65 4.70 -1.31 -15.34
CA GLY A 65 5.18 -0.97 -16.68
C GLY A 65 4.53 0.29 -17.24
N LYS A 66 3.22 0.49 -17.05
CA LYS A 66 2.50 1.69 -17.55
C LYS A 66 2.76 2.95 -16.73
N TYR A 67 2.94 2.80 -15.43
CA TYR A 67 3.13 3.91 -14.49
C TYR A 67 4.41 3.67 -13.69
N PRO A 68 5.57 4.10 -14.24
CA PRO A 68 6.83 4.05 -13.53
C PRO A 68 6.77 4.93 -12.27
N ILE A 69 7.68 4.66 -11.32
CA ILE A 69 7.78 5.42 -10.07
C ILE A 69 8.00 6.90 -10.39
N GLY A 70 7.19 7.77 -9.76
CA GLY A 70 7.20 9.22 -9.98
C GLY A 70 5.79 9.81 -10.09
N ASP A 71 5.68 11.04 -10.59
CA ASP A 71 4.43 11.78 -10.71
C ASP A 71 3.33 11.06 -11.50
N ALA A 72 3.72 10.30 -12.54
CA ALA A 72 2.76 9.54 -13.35
C ALA A 72 2.01 8.50 -12.51
N ARG A 73 2.74 7.76 -11.65
CA ARG A 73 2.16 6.80 -10.72
C ARG A 73 1.37 7.50 -9.62
N LYS A 74 1.90 8.58 -9.03
CA LYS A 74 1.19 9.37 -8.01
C LYS A 74 -0.18 9.84 -8.51
N LYS A 75 -0.24 10.40 -9.73
CA LYS A 75 -1.50 10.83 -10.34
C LYS A 75 -2.44 9.64 -10.58
N ALA A 76 -1.93 8.52 -11.07
CA ALA A 76 -2.75 7.32 -11.27
C ALA A 76 -3.33 6.78 -9.95
N VAL A 77 -2.55 6.75 -8.88
CA VAL A 77 -2.98 6.36 -7.54
C VAL A 77 -4.06 7.29 -7.01
N GLU A 78 -3.88 8.60 -7.14
CA GLU A 78 -4.89 9.59 -6.70
C GLU A 78 -6.22 9.41 -7.44
N GLU A 79 -6.19 9.13 -8.74
CA GLU A 79 -7.39 8.82 -9.50
C GLU A 79 -8.05 7.50 -9.06
N LEU A 80 -7.27 6.48 -8.71
CA LEU A 80 -7.79 5.23 -8.13
C LEU A 80 -8.42 5.47 -6.76
N LYS A 81 -7.83 6.32 -5.90
CA LYS A 81 -8.41 6.69 -4.60
C LYS A 81 -9.77 7.36 -4.76
N LYS A 82 -9.90 8.29 -5.72
CA LYS A 82 -11.19 8.93 -6.02
C LYS A 82 -12.24 7.93 -6.48
N LYS A 83 -11.84 6.94 -7.27
CA LYS A 83 -12.73 5.87 -7.76
C LYS A 83 -13.14 4.85 -6.68
N LYS A 84 -12.37 4.71 -5.60
CA LYS A 84 -12.71 3.81 -4.47
C LYS A 84 -13.91 4.29 -3.67
N GLN A 85 -14.30 5.57 -3.80
CA GLN A 85 -15.60 6.03 -3.32
C GLN A 85 -16.66 5.44 -4.27
N PRO A 86 -17.62 4.62 -3.81
CA PRO A 86 -18.83 4.47 -4.57
C PRO A 86 -19.38 5.88 -4.72
N ALA A 87 -19.55 6.33 -5.97
CA ALA A 87 -20.44 7.45 -6.23
C ALA A 87 -21.68 7.14 -5.42
N LYS A 88 -21.93 7.95 -4.38
CA LYS A 88 -23.19 7.90 -3.66
C LYS A 88 -24.22 8.26 -4.71
N PHE A 89 -24.73 7.25 -5.40
CA PHE A 89 -25.95 7.34 -6.15
C PHE A 89 -26.94 7.81 -5.11
N HIS A 90 -27.26 9.10 -5.15
CA HIS A 90 -28.50 9.61 -4.62
C HIS A 90 -29.59 8.79 -5.32
N ALA A 91 -30.01 7.72 -4.67
CA ALA A 91 -31.29 7.11 -4.95
C ALA A 91 -32.33 8.17 -4.54
N LYS A 92 -32.98 8.68 -5.57
CA LYS A 92 -33.98 9.75 -5.54
C LYS A 92 -35.28 9.24 -4.94
#